data_AF-A0A365ZGB0-F1
#
_entry.id   AF-A0A365ZGB0-F1
#
_cell.length_a   1.000
_cell.length_b   1.000
_cell.length_c   1.000
_cell.angle_alpha   90.00
_cell.angle_beta   90.00
_cell.angle_gamma   90.00
#
_symmetry.space_group_name_H-M   'P 1'
#
loop_
_entity.id
_entity.type
_entity.pdbx_description
1 polymer ?
#
loop_
_entity_poly.entity_id
_entity_poly.type
_entity_poly.pdbx_seq_one_letter_code
_entity_poly.pdbx_strand_id
1 'polypeptide(L)'
;MATTEDIERRVEEADAARSAKRSAAAQRVGQLASRRAEIAEQLGNIERELGDVVMESSDVIEIGELSTFTDVPVADLTRWLESRRTVRPKRKKSTGGSPNTKKVANQKPAAPRAPTKGSTPQDPFPTRDGATNPAAEMR
;
A
#
# COMPACT_ATOMS: atom_id res chain seq x y z
N MET A 1 -16.64 -37.69 33.71
CA MET A 1 -17.06 -36.52 32.91
C MET A 1 -16.02 -35.43 33.12
N ALA A 2 -15.65 -34.67 32.08
CA ALA A 2 -14.78 -33.51 32.24
C ALA A 2 -15.57 -32.43 32.99
N THR A 3 -14.95 -31.79 33.99
CA THR A 3 -15.60 -30.64 34.64
C THR A 3 -15.55 -29.43 33.72
N THR A 4 -16.38 -28.45 33.97
CA THR A 4 -16.44 -27.23 33.16
C THR A 4 -15.08 -26.51 33.13
N GLU A 5 -14.38 -26.50 34.26
CA GLU A 5 -13.04 -25.90 34.42
C GLU A 5 -11.99 -26.60 33.56
N ASP A 6 -12.07 -27.94 33.43
CA ASP A 6 -11.19 -28.70 32.54
C ASP A 6 -11.41 -28.37 31.06
N ILE A 7 -12.66 -28.05 30.67
CA ILE A 7 -13.01 -27.66 29.31
C ILE A 7 -12.50 -26.25 29.02
N GLU A 8 -12.71 -25.30 29.93
CA GLU A 8 -12.23 -23.92 29.82
C GLU A 8 -10.70 -23.87 29.67
N ARG A 9 -9.98 -24.60 30.52
CA ARG A 9 -8.52 -24.69 30.47
C ARG A 9 -8.02 -25.24 29.12
N ARG A 10 -8.67 -26.26 28.57
CA ARG A 10 -8.29 -26.85 27.27
C ARG A 10 -8.51 -25.87 26.11
N VAL A 11 -9.56 -25.06 26.16
CA VAL A 11 -9.81 -24.03 25.13
C VAL A 11 -8.78 -22.92 25.23
N GLU A 12 -8.48 -22.43 26.44
CA GLU A 12 -7.49 -21.39 26.66
C GLU A 12 -6.09 -21.82 26.19
N GLU A 13 -5.66 -23.04 26.53
CA GLU A 13 -4.38 -23.59 26.06
C GLU A 13 -4.33 -23.71 24.52
N ALA A 14 -5.42 -24.14 23.88
CA ALA A 14 -5.50 -24.25 22.43
C ALA A 14 -5.46 -22.87 21.74
N ASP A 15 -6.17 -21.88 22.26
CA ASP A 15 -6.19 -20.53 21.71
C ASP A 15 -4.89 -19.75 22.01
N ALA A 16 -4.23 -20.00 23.14
CA ALA A 16 -2.90 -19.47 23.43
C ALA A 16 -1.87 -19.95 22.40
N ALA A 17 -1.85 -21.25 22.09
CA ALA A 17 -0.95 -21.79 21.07
C ALA A 17 -1.24 -21.22 19.66
N ARG A 18 -2.52 -21.05 19.32
CA ARG A 18 -2.94 -20.48 18.03
C ARG A 18 -2.59 -18.98 17.94
N SER A 19 -2.86 -18.21 18.98
CA SER A 19 -2.57 -16.78 19.03
C SER A 19 -1.06 -16.52 19.00
N ALA A 20 -0.24 -17.32 19.68
CA ALA A 20 1.22 -17.24 19.60
C ALA A 20 1.76 -17.48 18.18
N LYS A 21 1.19 -18.44 17.45
CA LYS A 21 1.58 -18.66 16.04
C LYS A 21 1.16 -17.49 15.15
N ARG A 22 -0.04 -16.96 15.34
CA ARG A 22 -0.53 -15.79 14.59
C ARG A 22 0.31 -14.55 14.85
N SER A 23 0.66 -14.28 16.11
CA SER A 23 1.49 -13.12 16.47
C SER A 23 2.89 -13.25 15.88
N ALA A 24 3.54 -14.42 15.97
CA ALA A 24 4.84 -14.66 15.37
C ALA A 24 4.82 -14.47 13.84
N ALA A 25 3.77 -14.95 13.16
CA ALA A 25 3.61 -14.74 11.72
C ALA A 25 3.42 -13.26 11.39
N ALA A 26 2.54 -12.56 12.10
CA ALA A 26 2.28 -11.13 11.90
C ALA A 26 3.55 -10.29 12.13
N GLN A 27 4.34 -10.61 13.16
CA GLN A 27 5.61 -9.95 13.43
C GLN A 27 6.61 -10.13 12.29
N ARG A 28 6.78 -11.36 11.78
CA ARG A 28 7.68 -11.63 10.65
C ARG A 28 7.24 -10.91 9.38
N VAL A 29 5.95 -10.93 9.08
CA VAL A 29 5.40 -10.22 7.91
C VAL A 29 5.61 -8.72 8.04
N GLY A 30 5.33 -8.14 9.23
CA GLY A 30 5.56 -6.72 9.49
C GLY A 30 7.03 -6.33 9.30
N GLN A 31 7.95 -7.10 9.87
CA GLN A 31 9.40 -6.87 9.71
C GLN A 31 9.84 -6.93 8.25
N LEU A 32 9.38 -7.93 7.49
CA LEU A 32 9.70 -8.06 6.06
C LEU A 32 9.11 -6.92 5.25
N ALA A 33 7.90 -6.47 5.56
CA ALA A 33 7.26 -5.36 4.89
C ALA A 33 8.02 -4.04 5.13
N SER A 34 8.44 -3.77 6.37
CA SER A 34 9.28 -2.61 6.70
C SER A 34 10.61 -2.65 5.95
N ARG A 35 11.31 -3.79 5.97
CA ARG A 35 12.57 -3.96 5.24
C ARG A 35 12.39 -3.79 3.73
N ARG A 36 11.29 -4.29 3.17
CA ARG A 36 10.95 -4.09 1.74
C ARG A 36 10.76 -2.61 1.42
N ALA A 37 10.10 -1.86 2.30
CA ALA A 37 9.88 -0.43 2.10
C ALA A 37 11.21 0.35 2.11
N GLU A 38 12.09 0.05 3.07
CA GLU A 38 13.44 0.63 3.16
C GLU A 38 14.27 0.35 1.90
N ILE A 39 14.29 -0.90 1.44
CA ILE A 39 15.01 -1.28 0.20
C ILE A 39 14.40 -0.59 -1.01
N ALA A 40 13.07 -0.46 -1.10
CA ALA A 40 12.42 0.23 -2.20
C ALA A 40 12.77 1.73 -2.23
N GLU A 41 12.92 2.37 -1.08
CA GLU A 41 13.38 3.75 -0.98
C GLU A 41 14.84 3.89 -1.45
N GLN A 42 15.72 3.00 -0.97
CA GLN A 42 17.12 2.96 -1.40
C GLN A 42 17.25 2.73 -2.90
N LEU A 43 16.49 1.77 -3.45
CA LEU A 43 16.45 1.51 -4.89
C LEU A 43 15.95 2.74 -5.64
N GLY A 44 14.93 3.43 -5.14
CA GLY A 44 14.43 4.67 -5.74
C GLY A 44 15.46 5.80 -5.73
N ASN A 45 16.33 5.89 -4.71
CA ASN A 45 17.46 6.82 -4.70
C ASN A 45 18.48 6.45 -5.79
N ILE A 46 18.87 5.18 -5.85
CA ILE A 46 19.82 4.68 -6.85
C ILE A 46 19.31 4.90 -8.28
N GLU A 47 18.04 4.59 -8.55
CA GLU A 47 17.44 4.81 -9.88
C GLU A 47 17.43 6.30 -10.26
N ARG A 48 17.31 7.22 -9.29
CA ARG A 48 17.43 8.67 -9.55
C ARG A 48 18.87 9.07 -9.88
N GLU A 49 19.84 8.60 -9.11
CA GLU A 49 21.27 8.87 -9.36
C GLU A 49 21.71 8.31 -10.72
N LEU A 50 21.25 7.11 -11.07
CA LEU A 50 21.46 6.53 -12.40
C LEU A 50 20.88 7.42 -13.50
N GLY A 51 19.65 7.91 -13.33
CA GLY A 51 19.05 8.86 -14.28
C GLY A 51 19.83 10.17 -14.41
N ASP A 52 20.39 10.67 -13.31
CA ASP A 52 21.25 11.87 -13.29
C ASP A 52 22.53 11.64 -14.11
N VAL A 53 23.24 10.54 -13.84
CA VAL A 53 24.51 10.20 -14.52
C VAL A 53 24.29 9.91 -16.00
N VAL A 54 23.23 9.16 -16.36
CA VAL A 54 22.92 8.86 -17.77
C VAL A 54 22.61 10.15 -18.54
N MET A 55 21.90 11.10 -17.92
CA MET A 55 21.61 12.38 -18.56
C MET A 55 22.85 13.28 -18.66
N GLU A 56 23.72 13.30 -17.66
CA GLU A 56 24.99 14.05 -17.76
C GLU A 56 25.91 13.45 -18.82
N SER A 57 25.87 12.12 -19.00
CA SER A 57 26.69 11.41 -19.97
C SER A 57 26.15 11.50 -21.39
N SER A 58 24.90 11.94 -21.60
CA SER A 58 24.26 11.93 -22.93
C SER A 58 24.95 12.83 -23.96
N ASP A 59 25.74 13.80 -23.48
CA ASP A 59 26.49 14.73 -24.31
C ASP A 59 27.82 14.12 -24.81
N VAL A 60 28.27 13.03 -24.18
CA VAL A 60 29.56 12.38 -24.41
C VAL A 60 29.41 11.00 -25.03
N ILE A 61 28.38 10.25 -24.66
CA ILE A 61 28.15 8.87 -25.13
C ILE A 61 26.67 8.65 -25.42
N GLU A 62 26.38 8.00 -26.55
CA GLU A 62 25.01 7.64 -26.90
C GLU A 62 24.47 6.51 -26.01
N ILE A 63 23.16 6.45 -25.81
CA ILE A 63 22.51 5.43 -24.96
C ILE A 63 22.81 4.01 -25.45
N GLY A 64 22.88 3.80 -26.77
CA GLY A 64 23.20 2.49 -27.36
C GLY A 64 24.64 2.05 -27.08
N GLU A 65 25.58 2.98 -27.12
CA GLU A 65 26.98 2.73 -26.78
C GLU A 65 27.14 2.46 -25.28
N LEU A 66 26.47 3.26 -24.44
CA LEU A 66 26.47 3.07 -22.99
C LEU A 66 25.91 1.69 -22.60
N SER A 67 24.86 1.23 -23.28
CA SER A 67 24.29 -0.12 -23.09
C SER A 67 25.31 -1.21 -23.39
N THR A 68 26.11 -1.04 -24.43
CA THR A 68 27.13 -2.01 -24.84
C THR A 68 28.31 -2.06 -23.85
N PHE A 69 28.69 -0.93 -23.26
CA PHE A 69 29.81 -0.89 -22.31
C PHE A 69 29.45 -1.30 -20.89
N THR A 70 28.18 -1.16 -20.49
CA THR A 70 27.74 -1.42 -19.12
C THR A 70 26.94 -2.71 -18.98
N ASP A 71 26.64 -3.40 -20.08
CA ASP A 71 25.72 -4.54 -20.16
C ASP A 71 24.32 -4.23 -19.59
N VAL A 72 23.95 -2.94 -19.50
CA VAL A 72 22.62 -2.50 -19.08
C VAL A 72 21.73 -2.36 -20.31
N PRO A 73 20.52 -2.93 -20.34
CA PRO A 73 19.61 -2.78 -21.47
C PRO A 73 19.26 -1.31 -21.77
N VAL A 74 19.21 -0.95 -23.05
CA VAL A 74 18.74 0.38 -23.52
C VAL A 74 17.37 0.75 -22.93
N ALA A 75 16.49 -0.23 -22.74
CA ALA A 75 15.17 -0.02 -22.15
C ALA A 75 15.25 0.51 -20.70
N ASP A 76 16.17 -0.01 -19.90
CA ASP A 76 16.35 0.40 -18.51
C ASP A 76 17.00 1.78 -18.42
N LEU A 77 18.02 2.05 -19.25
CA LEU A 77 18.64 3.38 -19.37
C LEU A 77 17.61 4.44 -19.78
N THR A 78 16.75 4.12 -20.75
CA THR A 78 15.67 5.01 -21.21
C THR A 78 14.62 5.22 -20.12
N ARG A 79 14.28 4.17 -19.36
CA ARG A 79 13.36 4.25 -18.22
C ARG A 79 13.89 5.18 -17.13
N TRP A 80 15.19 5.12 -16.80
CA TRP A 80 15.80 6.00 -15.80
C TRP A 80 15.87 7.46 -16.28
N LEU A 81 16.08 7.69 -17.57
CA LEU A 81 15.98 9.04 -18.15
C LEU A 81 14.55 9.61 -18.07
N GLU A 82 13.55 8.82 -18.46
CA GLU A 82 12.17 9.30 -18.52
C GLU A 82 11.57 9.49 -17.13
N SER A 83 11.94 8.64 -16.15
CA SER A 83 11.50 8.80 -14.76
C SER A 83 11.91 10.16 -14.18
N ARG A 84 13.12 10.66 -14.52
CA ARG A 84 13.58 12.01 -14.14
C ARG A 84 12.74 13.12 -14.76
N ARG A 85 12.31 12.94 -16.01
CA ARG A 85 11.56 13.96 -16.76
C ARG A 85 10.22 14.28 -16.11
N THR A 86 9.57 13.26 -15.53
CA THR A 86 8.30 13.41 -14.81
C THR A 86 8.43 14.12 -13.46
N VAL A 87 9.60 14.04 -12.81
CA VAL A 87 9.84 14.64 -11.49
C VAL A 87 10.19 16.11 -11.56
N ARG A 88 10.64 16.64 -12.71
CA ARG A 88 11.07 18.04 -12.82
C ARG A 88 9.90 18.98 -12.51
N PRO A 89 9.85 19.64 -11.33
CA PRO A 89 8.77 20.58 -11.06
C PRO A 89 8.98 21.74 -12.02
N LYS A 90 7.98 21.99 -12.86
CA LYS A 90 7.91 23.19 -13.69
C LYS A 90 8.03 24.37 -12.72
N ARG A 91 9.21 25.02 -12.65
CA ARG A 91 9.48 26.16 -11.76
C ARG A 91 8.40 27.21 -12.03
N LYS A 92 7.37 27.25 -11.17
CA LYS A 92 6.42 28.35 -11.15
C LYS A 92 7.18 29.51 -10.52
N LYS A 93 7.57 30.49 -11.33
CA LYS A 93 8.15 31.73 -10.86
C LYS A 93 7.11 32.42 -9.98
N SER A 94 7.24 32.30 -8.66
CA SER A 94 6.45 33.07 -7.71
C SER A 94 7.01 34.50 -7.69
N THR A 95 6.41 35.38 -8.48
CA THR A 95 6.49 36.82 -8.21
C THR A 95 5.71 37.09 -6.94
N GLY A 96 6.34 37.81 -6.01
CA GLY A 96 5.98 37.89 -4.61
C GLY A 96 4.66 38.59 -4.27
N GLY A 97 4.27 38.40 -3.00
CA GLY A 97 3.16 39.07 -2.33
C GLY A 97 3.08 38.57 -0.89
N SER A 98 3.68 39.34 0.03
CA SER A 98 3.80 39.08 1.48
C SER A 98 2.43 39.22 2.22
N PRO A 99 2.36 38.90 3.53
CA PRO A 99 1.18 38.34 4.19
C PRO A 99 0.19 39.40 4.65
N ASN A 100 -1.11 39.06 4.67
CA ASN A 100 -2.09 39.84 5.42
C ASN A 100 -2.79 39.00 6.48
N THR A 101 -2.57 39.44 7.71
CA THR A 101 -3.22 39.02 8.95
C THR A 101 -4.71 39.32 9.01
N LYS A 102 -5.42 38.61 9.91
CA LYS A 102 -6.75 38.86 10.49
C LYS A 102 -7.96 38.50 9.61
N LYS A 103 -8.70 37.47 10.02
CA LYS A 103 -9.80 37.65 10.98
C LYS A 103 -10.38 36.32 11.48
N VAL A 104 -10.43 36.25 12.80
CA VAL A 104 -11.30 35.39 13.60
C VAL A 104 -12.76 35.71 13.30
N ALA A 105 -13.56 34.69 13.02
CA ALA A 105 -15.01 34.71 13.22
C ALA A 105 -15.54 33.28 13.41
N ASN A 106 -15.71 32.91 14.68
CA ASN A 106 -16.83 32.12 15.21
C ASN A 106 -17.50 31.11 14.25
N GLN A 107 -17.12 29.84 14.32
CA GLN A 107 -18.06 28.75 14.06
C GLN A 107 -18.34 28.00 15.36
N LYS A 108 -19.60 28.15 15.77
CA LYS A 108 -20.29 27.61 16.94
C LYS A 108 -20.26 26.07 16.92
N PRO A 109 -20.00 25.39 18.06
CA PRO A 109 -20.10 23.93 18.13
C PRO A 109 -21.54 23.47 17.92
N ALA A 110 -21.73 22.52 16.99
CA ALA A 110 -23.00 21.83 16.82
C ALA A 110 -23.30 20.96 18.05
N ALA A 111 -24.50 21.10 18.60
CA ALA A 111 -25.02 20.36 19.73
C ALA A 111 -25.10 18.84 19.45
N PRO A 112 -25.04 17.98 20.50
CA PRO A 112 -25.06 16.53 20.36
C PRO A 112 -26.44 16.02 19.90
N ARG A 113 -26.46 15.15 18.89
CA ARG A 113 -27.67 14.43 18.47
C ARG A 113 -28.06 13.38 19.52
N ALA A 114 -29.33 13.41 19.93
CA ALA A 114 -29.94 12.43 20.82
C ALA A 114 -30.07 11.04 20.16
N PRO A 115 -30.13 9.95 20.95
CA PRO A 115 -30.26 8.59 20.42
C PRO A 115 -31.71 8.24 20.07
N THR A 116 -31.97 7.89 18.82
CA THR A 116 -33.23 7.29 18.38
C THR A 116 -33.25 5.80 18.75
N LYS A 117 -34.11 5.44 19.71
CA LYS A 117 -34.50 4.06 20.00
C LYS A 117 -35.62 3.63 19.04
N GLY A 118 -35.51 2.41 18.52
CA GLY A 118 -36.66 1.55 18.19
C GLY A 118 -37.13 1.54 16.75
N SER A 119 -36.77 0.48 16.01
CA SER A 119 -37.71 -0.45 15.32
C SER A 119 -36.94 -1.41 14.39
N THR A 120 -36.76 -2.66 14.80
CA THR A 120 -36.70 -3.85 13.92
C THR A 120 -38.13 -4.23 13.49
N PRO A 121 -38.40 -5.17 12.55
CA PRO A 121 -37.51 -6.16 11.91
C PRO A 121 -37.69 -6.32 10.38
N GLN A 122 -36.66 -6.79 9.67
CA GLN A 122 -36.89 -7.52 8.42
C GLN A 122 -35.77 -8.54 8.17
N ASP A 123 -36.09 -9.82 8.41
CA ASP A 123 -35.35 -10.96 7.89
C ASP A 123 -35.55 -11.06 6.37
N PRO A 124 -34.49 -11.34 5.60
CA PRO A 124 -34.62 -12.06 4.35
C PRO A 124 -34.00 -13.45 4.47
N PHE A 125 -34.86 -14.46 4.39
CA PHE A 125 -34.49 -15.84 4.05
C PHE A 125 -33.58 -15.86 2.82
N PRO A 126 -32.46 -16.61 2.81
CA PRO A 126 -31.84 -17.03 1.55
C PRO A 126 -32.51 -18.32 1.05
N THR A 127 -33.24 -18.20 -0.05
CA THR A 127 -33.68 -19.32 -0.88
C THR A 127 -32.45 -20.06 -1.42
N ARG A 128 -32.41 -21.36 -1.09
CA ARG A 128 -31.51 -22.36 -1.65
C ARG A 128 -32.06 -22.82 -3.01
N ASP A 129 -31.15 -23.33 -3.84
CA ASP A 129 -31.33 -23.94 -5.17
C ASP A 129 -31.25 -22.94 -6.33
N GLY A 130 -30.46 -23.15 -7.38
CA GLY A 130 -29.61 -24.26 -7.78
C GLY A 130 -29.14 -23.97 -9.20
N ALA A 131 -27.83 -24.07 -9.47
CA ALA A 131 -27.29 -24.13 -10.83
C ALA A 131 -25.86 -24.71 -10.78
N THR A 132 -25.78 -25.99 -10.42
CA THR A 132 -24.65 -26.84 -10.81
C THR A 132 -24.75 -27.04 -12.32
N ASN A 133 -23.76 -26.53 -13.05
CA ASN A 133 -23.55 -26.83 -14.45
C ASN A 133 -22.56 -28.01 -14.54
N PRO A 134 -22.93 -29.17 -15.11
CA PRO A 134 -21.95 -30.05 -15.71
C PRO A 134 -22.24 -30.14 -17.22
N ALA A 135 -21.46 -29.40 -17.99
CA ALA A 135 -21.27 -29.67 -19.40
C ALA A 135 -20.23 -30.78 -19.59
N ALA A 136 -20.47 -31.61 -20.61
CA ALA A 136 -19.58 -32.58 -21.25
C ALA A 136 -19.36 -33.92 -20.51
N GLU A 137 -19.39 -35.10 -21.12
CA GLU A 137 -19.71 -35.61 -22.47
C GLU A 137 -19.73 -37.15 -22.27
N MET A 138 -20.66 -37.90 -22.87
CA MET A 138 -20.40 -38.78 -24.04
C MET A 138 -19.03 -39.49 -23.97
N ARG A 139 -18.89 -40.81 -24.02
CA ARG A 139 -19.70 -41.88 -24.62
C ARG A 139 -19.11 -43.21 -24.15
#